data_AF-A0A2U2B5M4-F1
#
_entry.id   AF-A0A2U2B5M4-F1
#
_cell.length_a   1.000
_cell.length_b   1.000
_cell.length_c   1.000
_cell.angle_alpha   90.00
_cell.angle_beta   90.00
_cell.angle_gamma   90.00
#
_symmetry.space_group_name_H-M   'P 1'
#
loop_
_entity.id
_entity.type
_entity.pdbx_description
1 polymer ?
#
loop_
_entity_poly.entity_id
_entity_poly.type
_entity_poly.pdbx_seq_one_letter_code
_entity_poly.pdbx_strand_id
1 'polypeptide(L)'
;MKATLIAILIMLSGTLTVNAQMDKQKKEKSMEQKEMMMHQEEKEMSGMQGMVPGMKMMQMMQKHMMMPGQGNMMMQDMPMRRYMMMVNRLPKMQDKLSLSPDQTKELIDMKAEFEKQQVDMKSEMAKKQKQLKELLKNEASPSEVEAQLQKCAESRVKMHVAAYETAMNMRNVLNEEQKEKACKMMNDDSKGMMPGMRQGMMNQ
;
A
#
# COMPACT_ATOMS: atom_id res chain seq x y z
N MET A 1 -22.43 7.00 -18.78
CA MET A 1 -21.19 7.67 -18.34
C MET A 1 -21.07 7.84 -16.81
N LYS A 2 -21.92 7.23 -15.97
CA LYS A 2 -21.82 7.34 -14.50
C LYS A 2 -20.92 6.25 -13.86
N ALA A 3 -20.75 5.10 -14.52
CA ALA A 3 -19.93 4.00 -14.01
C ALA A 3 -18.42 4.16 -14.26
N THR A 4 -18.03 4.90 -15.30
CA THR A 4 -16.62 5.04 -15.72
C THR A 4 -15.81 6.00 -14.82
N LEU A 5 -16.46 6.94 -14.13
CA LEU A 5 -15.81 7.90 -13.23
C LEU A 5 -15.43 7.29 -11.86
N ILE A 6 -16.08 6.21 -11.44
CA ILE A 6 -15.82 5.54 -10.15
C ILE A 6 -14.51 4.74 -10.20
N ALA A 7 -14.14 4.19 -11.35
CA ALA A 7 -12.90 3.42 -11.51
C ALA A 7 -11.61 4.28 -11.36
N ILE A 8 -11.67 5.57 -11.72
CA ILE A 8 -10.53 6.50 -11.60
C ILE A 8 -10.28 6.86 -10.12
N LEU A 9 -11.35 6.91 -9.31
CA LEU A 9 -11.28 7.20 -7.88
C LEU A 9 -10.54 6.10 -7.09
N ILE A 10 -10.66 4.83 -7.51
CA ILE A 10 -10.03 3.68 -6.84
C ILE A 10 -8.50 3.64 -7.10
N MET A 11 -8.03 4.17 -8.24
CA MET A 11 -6.58 4.32 -8.51
C MET A 11 -5.95 5.57 -7.85
N LEU A 12 -6.77 6.54 -7.44
CA LEU A 12 -6.33 7.76 -6.74
C LEU A 12 -6.27 7.61 -5.21
N SER A 13 -6.93 6.59 -4.64
CA SER A 13 -6.98 6.31 -3.19
C SER A 13 -5.94 5.28 -2.69
N GLY A 14 -4.90 5.00 -3.47
CA GLY A 14 -3.81 4.09 -3.08
C GLY A 14 -2.97 4.61 -1.91
N THR A 15 -3.40 4.24 -0.70
CA THR A 15 -2.66 4.14 0.57
C THR A 15 -1.94 5.38 1.10
N LEU A 16 -2.66 6.15 1.93
CA LEU A 16 -2.05 6.88 3.04
C LEU A 16 -2.52 6.22 4.34
N THR A 17 -1.77 5.23 4.83
CA THR A 17 -1.82 4.84 6.24
C THR A 17 -1.13 5.94 7.04
N VAL A 18 -1.92 6.82 7.63
CA VAL A 18 -1.46 7.73 8.69
C VAL A 18 -1.33 6.88 9.94
N ASN A 19 -0.10 6.46 10.26
CA ASN A 19 0.18 5.67 11.45
C ASN A 19 0.85 6.57 12.50
N ALA A 20 0.04 7.12 13.40
CA ALA A 20 0.46 7.62 14.71
C ALA A 20 -0.81 7.71 15.59
N GLN A 21 -0.77 7.14 16.81
CA GLN A 21 -1.84 7.10 17.82
C GLN A 21 -2.98 6.06 17.68
N MET A 22 -2.69 4.78 17.46
CA MET A 22 -3.71 3.74 17.66
C MET A 22 -3.24 2.44 18.33
N ASP A 23 -2.16 2.49 19.12
CA ASP A 23 -1.54 1.27 19.69
C ASP A 23 -1.72 1.08 21.21
N LYS A 24 -2.43 1.99 21.91
CA LYS A 24 -2.68 1.85 23.36
C LYS A 24 -4.11 1.44 23.75
N GLN A 25 -5.11 1.60 22.90
CA GLN A 25 -6.51 1.28 23.25
C GLN A 25 -6.98 -0.11 22.79
N LYS A 26 -6.21 -0.82 21.95
CA LYS A 26 -6.66 -2.09 21.35
C LYS A 26 -6.40 -3.33 22.22
N LYS A 27 -5.56 -3.21 23.27
CA LYS A 27 -5.23 -4.33 24.17
C LYS A 27 -6.25 -4.58 25.27
N GLU A 28 -6.99 -3.57 25.74
CA GLU A 28 -8.00 -3.77 26.80
C GLU A 28 -9.31 -4.34 26.25
N LYS A 29 -9.82 -3.83 25.12
CA LYS A 29 -11.09 -4.32 24.55
C LYS A 29 -11.04 -5.77 24.04
N SER A 30 -9.85 -6.30 23.75
CA SER A 30 -9.69 -7.68 23.27
C SER A 30 -9.83 -8.72 24.37
N MET A 31 -9.70 -8.36 25.66
CA MET A 31 -9.87 -9.31 26.77
C MET A 31 -11.33 -9.40 27.21
N GLU A 32 -12.04 -8.28 27.35
CA GLU A 32 -13.46 -8.30 27.74
C GLU A 32 -14.37 -8.98 26.69
N GLN A 33 -14.06 -8.81 25.41
CA GLN A 33 -14.85 -9.42 24.34
C GLN A 33 -14.64 -10.94 24.24
N LYS A 34 -13.51 -11.45 24.75
CA LYS A 34 -13.19 -12.88 24.77
C LYS A 34 -13.79 -13.60 25.98
N GLU A 35 -13.97 -12.91 27.10
CA GLU A 35 -14.73 -13.43 28.25
C GLU A 35 -16.24 -13.49 27.99
N MET A 36 -16.82 -12.50 27.31
CA MET A 36 -18.25 -12.52 26.99
C MET A 36 -18.65 -13.62 25.98
N MET A 37 -17.75 -14.00 25.06
CA MET A 37 -18.05 -15.08 24.09
C MET A 37 -17.98 -16.48 24.69
N MET A 38 -17.19 -16.71 25.74
CA MET A 38 -17.11 -18.04 26.38
C MET A 38 -18.32 -18.36 27.27
N HIS A 39 -19.13 -17.37 27.68
CA HIS A 39 -20.33 -17.61 28.48
C HIS A 39 -21.62 -17.74 27.67
N GLN A 40 -21.58 -17.56 26.34
CA GLN A 40 -22.78 -17.66 25.49
C GLN A 40 -22.91 -19.00 24.74
N GLU A 41 -21.85 -19.82 24.68
CA GLU A 41 -21.89 -21.12 23.99
C GLU A 41 -22.46 -22.28 24.83
N GLU A 42 -22.66 -22.12 26.14
CA GLU A 42 -23.16 -23.21 27.00
C GLU A 42 -24.70 -23.27 27.18
N LYS A 43 -25.48 -22.38 26.55
CA LYS A 43 -26.95 -22.35 26.74
C LYS A 43 -27.84 -22.49 25.51
N GLU A 44 -27.31 -22.68 24.30
CA GLU A 44 -28.15 -22.74 23.08
C GLU A 44 -27.89 -23.95 22.15
N MET A 45 -27.40 -25.08 22.67
CA MET A 45 -27.34 -26.35 21.91
C MET A 45 -28.29 -27.43 22.45
N SER A 46 -29.55 -27.06 22.65
CA SER A 46 -30.64 -27.99 23.01
C SER A 46 -31.93 -27.56 22.32
N GLY A 47 -32.10 -27.97 21.07
CA GLY A 47 -33.41 -27.96 20.42
C GLY A 47 -33.48 -27.15 19.14
N MET A 48 -33.07 -27.73 18.01
CA MET A 48 -33.59 -27.32 16.70
C MET A 48 -33.46 -28.48 15.71
N GLN A 49 -34.31 -29.50 15.93
CA GLN A 49 -34.59 -30.57 15.00
C GLN A 49 -35.81 -30.14 14.18
N GLY A 50 -35.62 -29.57 12.99
CA GLY A 50 -36.74 -29.25 12.10
C GLY A 50 -36.44 -28.26 10.97
N MET A 51 -36.33 -28.80 9.75
CA MET A 51 -36.76 -28.19 8.47
C MET A 51 -36.07 -26.92 7.93
N VAL A 52 -35.16 -27.09 6.95
CA VAL A 52 -35.12 -26.24 5.73
C VAL A 52 -34.57 -27.04 4.52
N PRO A 53 -35.42 -27.58 3.62
CA PRO A 53 -34.98 -28.15 2.35
C PRO A 53 -34.95 -27.04 1.28
N GLY A 54 -33.83 -26.33 1.13
CA GLY A 54 -33.72 -25.27 0.11
C GLY A 54 -32.33 -24.68 -0.14
N MET A 55 -31.35 -24.91 0.74
CA MET A 55 -30.03 -24.27 0.63
C MET A 55 -29.01 -24.97 -0.29
N LYS A 56 -29.37 -26.08 -0.96
CA LYS A 56 -28.42 -26.81 -1.82
C LYS A 56 -28.15 -26.20 -3.20
N MET A 57 -28.91 -25.19 -3.65
CA MET A 57 -28.66 -24.55 -4.96
C MET A 57 -27.69 -23.37 -4.95
N MET A 58 -27.47 -22.68 -3.82
CA MET A 58 -26.52 -21.55 -3.78
C MET A 58 -25.05 -21.96 -3.76
N GLN A 59 -24.75 -23.23 -3.46
CA GLN A 59 -23.38 -23.70 -3.33
C GLN A 59 -22.72 -24.08 -4.68
N MET A 60 -23.50 -24.24 -5.76
CA MET A 60 -22.95 -24.54 -7.09
C MET A 60 -22.63 -23.30 -7.94
N MET A 61 -23.25 -22.14 -7.70
CA MET A 61 -22.92 -20.91 -8.45
C MET A 61 -21.69 -20.16 -7.91
N GLN A 62 -21.28 -20.37 -6.67
CA GLN A 62 -20.02 -19.83 -6.16
C GLN A 62 -18.77 -20.56 -6.70
N LYS A 63 -18.94 -21.72 -7.36
CA LYS A 63 -17.82 -22.53 -7.86
C LYS A 63 -17.34 -22.13 -9.28
N HIS A 64 -17.96 -21.12 -9.93
CA HIS A 64 -17.67 -20.77 -11.33
C HIS A 64 -17.42 -19.26 -11.61
N MET A 65 -17.30 -18.42 -10.59
CA MET A 65 -16.96 -16.99 -10.74
C MET A 65 -15.61 -16.60 -10.11
N MET A 66 -14.72 -17.57 -9.91
CA MET A 66 -13.33 -17.30 -9.51
C MET A 66 -12.47 -17.37 -10.76
N MET A 67 -12.31 -16.23 -11.46
CA MET A 67 -11.24 -16.05 -12.46
C MET A 67 -9.90 -16.37 -11.79
N PRO A 68 -9.27 -17.53 -12.07
CA PRO A 68 -7.97 -17.86 -11.52
C PRO A 68 -6.93 -17.24 -12.47
N GLY A 69 -6.31 -16.13 -12.07
CA GLY A 69 -5.05 -15.72 -12.72
C GLY A 69 -4.92 -14.30 -13.24
N GLN A 70 -5.71 -13.32 -12.80
CA GLN A 70 -5.49 -11.91 -13.15
C GLN A 70 -4.93 -11.03 -12.02
N GLY A 71 -4.47 -11.62 -10.91
CA GLY A 71 -3.89 -10.88 -9.79
C GLY A 71 -2.36 -10.67 -9.85
N ASN A 72 -1.64 -11.49 -10.64
CA ASN A 72 -0.18 -11.56 -10.56
C ASN A 72 0.58 -10.78 -11.63
N MET A 73 -0.07 -10.22 -12.65
CA MET A 73 0.64 -9.55 -13.76
C MET A 73 0.85 -8.04 -13.59
N MET A 74 0.23 -7.37 -12.62
CA MET A 74 0.39 -5.90 -12.46
C MET A 74 1.43 -5.47 -11.39
N MET A 75 1.92 -6.39 -10.57
CA MET A 75 2.84 -6.05 -9.47
C MET A 75 4.33 -6.21 -9.81
N GLN A 76 4.64 -6.88 -10.92
CA GLN A 76 6.00 -7.35 -11.20
C GLN A 76 6.89 -6.30 -11.89
N ASP A 77 6.31 -5.23 -12.42
CA ASP A 77 7.06 -4.19 -13.14
C ASP A 77 6.56 -2.77 -12.82
N MET A 78 6.63 -2.40 -11.54
CA MET A 78 6.36 -1.02 -11.11
C MET A 78 7.70 -0.28 -10.93
N PRO A 79 8.32 0.25 -12.01
CA PRO A 79 9.65 0.85 -11.96
C PRO A 79 9.72 2.00 -10.95
N MET A 80 8.64 2.76 -10.78
CA MET A 80 8.59 3.85 -9.80
C MET A 80 8.63 3.37 -8.34
N ARG A 81 8.07 2.19 -8.05
CA ARG A 81 8.14 1.61 -6.71
C ARG A 81 9.58 1.24 -6.36
N ARG A 82 10.37 0.79 -7.35
CA ARG A 82 11.78 0.45 -7.16
C ARG A 82 12.61 1.64 -6.71
N TYR A 83 12.45 2.81 -7.35
CA TYR A 83 13.20 4.01 -6.95
C TYR A 83 12.83 4.47 -5.54
N MET A 84 11.54 4.47 -5.19
CA MET A 84 11.10 4.74 -3.81
C MET A 84 11.69 3.74 -2.80
N MET A 85 11.79 2.46 -3.16
CA MET A 85 12.44 1.47 -2.29
C MET A 85 13.94 1.75 -2.15
N MET A 86 14.63 2.12 -3.23
CA MET A 86 16.05 2.47 -3.19
C MET A 86 16.32 3.61 -2.22
N VAL A 87 15.56 4.71 -2.31
CA VAL A 87 15.70 5.86 -1.40
C VAL A 87 15.53 5.46 0.07
N ASN A 88 14.62 4.53 0.36
CA ASN A 88 14.32 4.12 1.73
C ASN A 88 15.25 3.04 2.29
N ARG A 89 15.75 2.14 1.43
CA ARG A 89 16.50 0.95 1.84
C ARG A 89 17.99 1.13 1.75
N LEU A 90 18.49 1.81 0.71
CA LEU A 90 19.93 1.87 0.47
C LEU A 90 20.73 2.42 1.65
N PRO A 91 20.30 3.49 2.36
CA PRO A 91 21.01 3.96 3.56
C PRO A 91 21.08 2.94 4.70
N LYS A 92 20.18 1.94 4.72
CA LYS A 92 20.12 0.87 5.73
C LYS A 92 20.93 -0.37 5.34
N MET A 93 21.62 -0.33 4.20
CA MET A 93 22.38 -1.47 3.68
C MET A 93 23.89 -1.33 3.95
N GLN A 94 24.27 -0.51 4.93
CA GLN A 94 25.67 -0.25 5.31
C GLN A 94 26.49 -1.53 5.42
N ASP A 95 26.10 -2.46 6.31
CA ASP A 95 26.83 -3.71 6.52
C ASP A 95 26.76 -4.64 5.31
N LYS A 96 25.64 -4.62 4.59
CA LYS A 96 25.40 -5.52 3.45
C LYS A 96 26.21 -5.11 2.23
N LEU A 97 26.48 -3.83 2.05
CA LEU A 97 27.23 -3.28 0.91
C LEU A 97 28.64 -2.82 1.31
N SER A 98 29.03 -3.02 2.56
CA SER A 98 30.29 -2.51 3.11
C SER A 98 30.48 -1.03 2.80
N LEU A 99 29.44 -0.22 3.03
CA LEU A 99 29.48 1.21 2.74
C LEU A 99 30.47 1.89 3.68
N SER A 100 31.25 2.83 3.13
CA SER A 100 32.10 3.67 3.97
C SER A 100 31.23 4.59 4.87
N PRO A 101 31.80 5.13 5.97
CA PRO A 101 31.11 6.12 6.78
C PRO A 101 30.63 7.33 5.96
N ASP A 102 31.44 7.78 5.00
CA ASP A 102 31.11 8.92 4.13
C ASP A 102 29.96 8.60 3.19
N GLN A 103 30.01 7.43 2.52
CA GLN A 103 28.92 6.96 1.67
C GLN A 103 27.61 6.84 2.48
N THR A 104 27.69 6.28 3.68
CA THR A 104 26.52 6.11 4.56
C THR A 104 25.92 7.46 4.94
N LYS A 105 26.76 8.42 5.33
CA LYS A 105 26.31 9.77 5.68
C LYS A 105 25.63 10.46 4.50
N GLU A 106 26.24 10.42 3.32
CA GLU A 106 25.70 11.06 2.11
C GLU A 106 24.33 10.46 1.71
N LEU A 107 24.18 9.14 1.82
CA LEU A 107 22.91 8.45 1.60
C LEU A 107 21.83 8.83 2.64
N ILE A 108 22.20 9.00 3.91
CA ILE A 108 21.27 9.46 4.95
C ILE A 108 20.82 10.90 4.68
N ASP A 109 21.75 11.78 4.33
CA ASP A 109 21.45 13.19 4.04
C ASP A 109 20.52 13.32 2.82
N MET A 110 20.78 12.59 1.74
CA MET A 110 19.88 12.53 0.58
C MET A 110 18.48 11.99 0.93
N LYS A 111 18.40 10.97 1.79
CA LYS A 111 17.11 10.45 2.26
C LYS A 111 16.35 11.50 3.06
N ALA A 112 17.03 12.22 3.95
CA ALA A 112 16.41 13.24 4.78
C ALA A 112 15.86 14.40 3.94
N GLU A 113 16.62 14.86 2.95
CA GLU A 113 16.17 15.90 2.02
C GLU A 113 14.95 15.43 1.20
N PHE A 114 14.98 14.21 0.69
CA PHE A 114 13.82 13.64 0.01
C PHE A 114 12.60 13.49 0.92
N GLU A 115 12.78 13.08 2.19
CA GLU A 115 11.68 12.97 3.16
C GLU A 115 11.06 14.34 3.46
N LYS A 116 11.86 15.40 3.55
CA LYS A 116 11.39 16.78 3.68
C LYS A 116 10.54 17.19 2.49
N GLN A 117 11.06 17.01 1.27
CA GLN A 117 10.32 17.29 0.03
C GLN A 117 9.02 16.47 -0.06
N GLN A 118 9.05 15.22 0.39
CA GLN A 118 7.88 14.34 0.38
C GLN A 118 6.77 14.85 1.32
N VAL A 119 7.11 15.43 2.47
CA VAL A 119 6.11 16.04 3.38
C VAL A 119 5.41 17.21 2.70
N ASP A 120 6.17 18.09 2.05
CA ASP A 120 5.62 19.24 1.34
C ASP A 120 4.70 18.80 0.18
N MET A 121 5.16 17.85 -0.65
CA MET A 121 4.36 17.30 -1.75
C MET A 121 3.09 16.58 -1.27
N LYS A 122 3.15 15.86 -0.15
CA LYS A 122 1.96 15.22 0.46
C LYS A 122 0.95 16.26 0.93
N SER A 123 1.42 17.35 1.54
CA SER A 123 0.57 18.47 1.96
C SER A 123 -0.11 19.13 0.76
N GLU A 124 0.63 19.41 -0.32
CA GLU A 124 0.06 19.95 -1.56
C GLU A 124 -0.96 19.01 -2.19
N MET A 125 -0.66 17.72 -2.26
CA MET A 125 -1.57 16.70 -2.78
C MET A 125 -2.87 16.66 -1.96
N ALA A 126 -2.78 16.68 -0.63
CA ALA A 126 -3.95 16.68 0.24
C ALA A 126 -4.85 17.90 0.01
N LYS A 127 -4.25 19.09 -0.17
CA LYS A 127 -4.99 20.32 -0.53
C LYS A 127 -5.71 20.16 -1.88
N LYS A 128 -5.01 19.66 -2.90
CA LYS A 128 -5.58 19.47 -4.25
C LYS A 128 -6.69 18.41 -4.27
N GLN A 129 -6.54 17.34 -3.50
CA GLN A 129 -7.58 16.32 -3.34
C GLN A 129 -8.81 16.86 -2.60
N LYS A 130 -8.63 17.72 -1.60
CA LYS A 130 -9.74 18.39 -0.91
C LYS A 130 -10.52 19.28 -1.88
N GLN A 131 -9.82 20.09 -2.68
CA GLN A 131 -10.44 20.91 -3.72
C GLN A 131 -11.21 20.07 -4.75
N LEU A 132 -10.65 18.93 -5.17
CA LEU A 132 -11.36 18.01 -6.07
C LEU A 132 -12.66 17.48 -5.43
N LYS A 133 -12.62 17.09 -4.15
CA LYS A 133 -13.82 16.65 -3.43
C LYS A 133 -14.88 17.75 -3.35
N GLU A 134 -14.46 19.00 -3.15
CA GLU A 134 -15.36 20.16 -3.13
C GLU A 134 -16.00 20.40 -4.50
N LEU A 135 -15.22 20.38 -5.59
CA LEU A 135 -15.73 20.50 -6.96
C LEU A 135 -16.77 19.40 -7.28
N LEU A 136 -16.47 18.16 -6.92
CA LEU A 136 -17.39 17.03 -7.13
C LEU A 136 -18.67 17.16 -6.30
N LYS A 137 -18.56 17.63 -5.05
CA LYS A 137 -19.73 17.85 -4.17
C LYS A 137 -20.65 18.95 -4.71
N ASN A 138 -20.07 19.98 -5.34
CA ASN A 138 -20.80 21.12 -5.87
C ASN A 138 -21.25 20.93 -7.34
N GLU A 139 -21.11 19.72 -7.90
CA GLU A 139 -21.44 19.40 -9.29
C GLU A 139 -20.80 20.37 -10.29
N ALA A 140 -19.53 20.72 -10.05
CA ALA A 140 -18.75 21.60 -10.90
C ALA A 140 -18.68 21.09 -12.34
N SER A 141 -18.36 21.99 -13.28
CA SER A 141 -18.29 21.65 -14.69
C SER A 141 -17.22 20.59 -14.98
N PRO A 142 -17.37 19.78 -16.04
CA PRO A 142 -16.37 18.76 -16.40
C PRO A 142 -14.96 19.32 -16.58
N SER A 143 -14.81 20.52 -17.13
CA SER A 143 -13.51 21.18 -17.33
C SER A 143 -12.83 21.56 -16.02
N GLU A 144 -13.59 22.01 -15.01
CA GLU A 144 -13.03 22.32 -13.68
C GLU A 144 -12.56 21.05 -12.96
N VAL A 145 -13.34 19.97 -13.06
CA VAL A 145 -12.98 18.67 -12.50
C VAL A 145 -11.73 18.12 -13.19
N GLU A 146 -11.66 18.19 -14.52
CA GLU A 146 -10.50 17.77 -15.31
C GLU A 146 -9.24 18.56 -14.93
N ALA A 147 -9.33 19.89 -14.87
CA ALA A 147 -8.21 20.74 -14.49
C ALA A 147 -7.68 20.40 -13.08
N GLN A 148 -8.58 20.09 -12.13
CA GLN A 148 -8.17 19.71 -10.78
C GLN A 148 -7.58 18.29 -10.71
N LEU A 149 -8.09 17.35 -11.51
CA LEU A 149 -7.48 16.03 -11.67
C LEU A 149 -6.07 16.13 -12.25
N GLN A 150 -5.86 16.99 -13.25
CA GLN A 150 -4.54 17.24 -13.82
C GLN A 150 -3.57 17.78 -12.76
N LYS A 151 -3.98 18.76 -11.94
CA LYS A 151 -3.16 19.27 -10.83
C LYS A 151 -2.80 18.19 -9.81
N CYS A 152 -3.71 17.26 -9.52
CA CYS A 152 -3.42 16.08 -8.69
C CYS A 152 -2.37 15.19 -9.36
N ALA A 153 -2.55 14.87 -10.65
CA ALA A 153 -1.62 14.04 -11.41
C ALA A 153 -0.21 14.65 -11.47
N GLU A 154 -0.09 15.94 -11.77
CA GLU A 154 1.18 16.68 -11.78
C GLU A 154 1.93 16.55 -10.46
N SER A 155 1.22 16.64 -9.33
CA SER A 155 1.83 16.49 -8.00
C SER A 155 2.37 15.09 -7.77
N ARG A 156 1.70 14.06 -8.30
CA ARG A 156 2.15 12.67 -8.22
C ARG A 156 3.36 12.43 -9.10
N VAL A 157 3.38 13.02 -10.29
CA VAL A 157 4.54 12.99 -11.20
C VAL A 157 5.75 13.64 -10.52
N LYS A 158 5.60 14.82 -9.91
CA LYS A 158 6.69 15.49 -9.17
C LYS A 158 7.30 14.60 -8.09
N MET A 159 6.47 13.93 -7.29
CA MET A 159 6.95 13.00 -6.26
C MET A 159 7.72 11.81 -6.86
N HIS A 160 7.25 11.28 -7.98
CA HIS A 160 7.91 10.19 -8.70
C HIS A 160 9.26 10.63 -9.28
N VAL A 161 9.32 11.80 -9.91
CA VAL A 161 10.57 12.37 -10.45
C VAL A 161 11.59 12.60 -9.33
N ALA A 162 11.18 13.22 -8.21
CA ALA A 162 12.08 13.44 -7.07
C ALA A 162 12.64 12.11 -6.51
N ALA A 163 11.82 11.06 -6.46
CA ALA A 163 12.27 9.75 -6.01
C ALA A 163 13.28 9.11 -6.98
N TYR A 164 13.05 9.26 -8.29
CA TYR A 164 13.96 8.79 -9.33
C TYR A 164 15.30 9.51 -9.25
N GLU A 165 15.30 10.84 -9.23
CA GLU A 165 16.51 11.66 -9.15
C GLU A 165 17.31 11.36 -7.88
N THR A 166 16.64 11.29 -6.72
CA THR A 166 17.28 10.93 -5.45
C THR A 166 17.89 9.53 -5.53
N ALA A 167 17.17 8.55 -6.07
CA ALA A 167 17.68 7.19 -6.23
C ALA A 167 18.90 7.13 -7.17
N MET A 168 18.90 7.92 -8.25
CA MET A 168 20.04 8.02 -9.17
C MET A 168 21.27 8.63 -8.49
N ASN A 169 21.09 9.71 -7.73
CA ASN A 169 22.18 10.33 -6.97
C ASN A 169 22.74 9.37 -5.92
N MET A 170 21.87 8.68 -5.18
CA MET A 170 22.24 7.63 -4.25
C MET A 170 23.02 6.48 -4.91
N ARG A 171 22.62 6.07 -6.11
CA ARG A 171 23.34 5.04 -6.86
C ARG A 171 24.74 5.51 -7.28
N ASN A 172 24.94 6.80 -7.54
CA ASN A 172 26.22 7.36 -7.96
C ASN A 172 27.26 7.43 -6.83
N VAL A 173 26.81 7.44 -5.57
CA VAL A 173 27.69 7.33 -4.38
C VAL A 173 28.33 5.94 -4.27
N LEU A 174 27.70 4.92 -4.84
CA LEU A 174 28.19 3.55 -4.79
C LEU A 174 29.27 3.30 -5.86
N ASN A 175 30.19 2.37 -5.57
CA ASN A 175 31.07 1.80 -6.59
C ASN A 175 30.34 0.69 -7.41
N GLU A 176 30.98 0.17 -8.46
CA GLU A 176 30.35 -0.82 -9.34
C GLU A 176 29.96 -2.14 -8.64
N GLU A 177 30.80 -2.64 -7.73
CA GLU A 177 30.50 -3.86 -6.96
C GLU A 177 29.27 -3.65 -6.05
N GLN A 178 29.23 -2.51 -5.36
CA GLN A 178 28.10 -2.11 -4.51
C GLN A 178 26.82 -1.92 -5.32
N LYS A 179 26.89 -1.33 -6.53
CA LYS A 179 25.75 -1.18 -7.44
C LYS A 179 25.18 -2.53 -7.85
N GLU A 180 26.04 -3.48 -8.23
CA GLU A 180 25.60 -4.83 -8.62
C GLU A 180 24.92 -5.56 -7.45
N LYS A 181 25.54 -5.51 -6.27
CA LYS A 181 25.02 -6.14 -5.05
C LYS A 181 23.69 -5.53 -4.61
N ALA A 182 23.59 -4.20 -4.63
CA ALA A 182 22.34 -3.49 -4.34
C ALA A 182 21.22 -3.86 -5.33
N CYS A 183 21.55 -3.96 -6.63
CA CYS A 183 20.60 -4.35 -7.67
C CYS A 183 20.01 -5.75 -7.42
N LYS A 184 20.87 -6.73 -7.11
CA LYS A 184 20.46 -8.11 -6.79
C LYS A 184 19.55 -8.16 -5.57
N MET A 185 19.97 -7.53 -4.46
CA MET A 185 19.19 -7.51 -3.22
C MET A 185 17.80 -6.87 -3.38
N MET A 186 17.69 -5.78 -4.15
CA MET A 186 16.39 -5.13 -4.39
C MET A 186 15.44 -5.97 -5.26
N ASN A 187 15.99 -6.77 -6.19
CA ASN A 187 15.19 -7.66 -7.03
C ASN A 187 14.71 -8.89 -6.24
N ASP A 188 15.55 -9.42 -5.34
CA ASP A 188 15.22 -10.59 -4.51
C ASP A 188 14.18 -10.26 -3.43
N ASP A 189 14.31 -9.09 -2.78
CA ASP A 189 13.31 -8.59 -1.84
C ASP A 189 11.94 -8.34 -2.50
N SER A 190 11.92 -7.99 -3.79
CA SER A 190 10.67 -7.82 -4.55
C SER A 190 9.99 -9.17 -4.87
N LYS A 191 10.75 -10.27 -4.93
CA LYS A 191 10.21 -11.63 -5.07
C LYS A 191 9.73 -12.21 -3.73
N GLY A 192 10.34 -11.76 -2.62
CA GLY A 192 10.04 -12.19 -1.26
C GLY A 192 8.84 -11.53 -0.57
N MET A 193 8.17 -10.55 -1.19
CA MET A 193 6.94 -9.94 -0.64
C MET A 193 5.65 -10.75 -0.90
N MET A 194 5.77 -12.04 -1.22
CA MET A 194 4.66 -13.02 -1.19
C MET A 194 5.06 -14.23 -0.34
N PRO A 195 4.82 -14.17 0.99
CA PRO A 195 4.25 -15.31 1.69
C PRO A 195 3.29 -14.83 2.80
N GLY A 196 1.97 -14.96 2.63
CA GLY A 196 1.08 -14.56 3.72
C GLY A 196 -0.43 -14.74 3.59
N MET A 197 -1.00 -15.14 2.43
CA MET A 197 -2.44 -15.38 2.33
C MET A 197 -2.81 -16.83 1.99
N ARG A 198 -2.01 -17.82 2.45
CA ARG A 198 -2.31 -19.23 2.20
C ARG A 198 -2.09 -20.19 3.37
N GLN A 199 -1.93 -19.70 4.61
CA GLN A 199 -1.68 -20.57 5.75
C GLN A 199 -2.35 -20.01 7.02
N GLY A 200 -3.67 -20.05 7.04
CA GLY A 200 -4.47 -19.65 8.22
C GLY A 200 -5.83 -20.34 8.34
N MET A 201 -6.17 -21.29 7.48
CA MET A 201 -7.44 -22.05 7.56
C MET A 201 -7.24 -23.55 7.32
N MET A 202 -6.27 -24.12 8.01
CA MET A 202 -6.23 -25.56 8.30
C MET A 202 -5.97 -25.73 9.79
N ASN A 203 -7.01 -25.47 10.58
CA ASN A 203 -7.35 -26.18 11.81
C ASN A 203 -8.49 -25.43 12.49
N GLN A 204 -9.72 -25.86 12.22
CA GLN A 204 -10.73 -26.30 13.19
C GLN A 204 -11.96 -26.75 12.41
#